data_AF-A0A5B8R7B8-F1
#
_entry.id   AF-A0A5B8R7B8-F1
#
_cell.length_a   1.000
_cell.length_b   1.000
_cell.length_c   1.000
_cell.angle_alpha   90.00
_cell.angle_beta   90.00
_cell.angle_gamma   90.00
#
_symmetry.space_group_name_H-M   'P 1'
#
loop_
_entity.id
_entity.type
_entity.pdbx_description
1 polymer ?
#
loop_
_entity_poly.entity_id
_entity_poly.type
_entity_poly.pdbx_seq_one_letter_code
_entity_poly.pdbx_strand_id
1 'polypeptide(L)'
;MTDDSDNTNTADADGHTPDFETALAELEELVARMERGDLSLEDSLSAFERGVGLTRVCQKALTEAEQKVEVLLGDSDDDSAGLAPFDEGEGDGD
;
A
#
# COMPACT_ATOMS: atom_id res chain seq x y z
N MET A 1 8.67 -38.80 15.60
CA MET A 1 8.77 -39.25 14.21
C MET A 1 7.40 -39.08 13.59
N THR A 2 7.12 -37.85 13.17
CA THR A 2 6.00 -37.25 12.41
C THR A 2 6.32 -35.75 12.54
N ASP A 3 7.16 -35.17 11.68
CA ASP A 3 6.85 -34.72 10.32
C ASP A 3 5.45 -34.11 10.22
N ASP A 4 5.35 -32.85 10.64
CA ASP A 4 4.32 -31.94 10.21
C ASP A 4 5.04 -30.70 9.68
N SER A 5 5.37 -30.80 8.39
CA SER A 5 5.70 -29.67 7.53
C SER A 5 4.46 -28.78 7.44
N ASP A 6 4.36 -27.78 8.31
CA ASP A 6 3.39 -26.69 8.11
C ASP A 6 3.98 -25.73 7.06
N ASN A 7 3.73 -26.09 5.81
CA ASN A 7 3.90 -25.23 4.65
C ASN A 7 2.92 -24.06 4.79
N THR A 8 3.37 -22.98 5.43
CA THR A 8 2.61 -21.72 5.50
C THR A 8 2.70 -20.99 4.17
N ASN A 9 1.98 -21.50 3.17
CA ASN A 9 1.49 -20.68 2.07
C ASN A 9 0.35 -19.81 2.60
N THR A 10 0.70 -18.77 3.35
CA THR A 10 -0.18 -17.66 3.70
C THR A 10 -0.14 -16.69 2.53
N ALA A 11 -0.86 -17.04 1.48
CA ALA A 11 -1.18 -16.12 0.42
C ALA A 11 -2.35 -15.23 0.89
N ASP A 12 -2.16 -13.92 0.77
CA ASP A 12 -3.22 -12.92 0.58
C ASP A 12 -4.14 -12.61 1.79
N ALA A 13 -3.64 -11.89 2.79
CA ALA A 13 -4.49 -11.23 3.79
C ALA A 13 -4.01 -9.83 4.26
N ASP A 14 -2.75 -9.48 4.05
CA ASP A 14 -2.24 -8.13 4.31
C ASP A 14 -1.97 -7.44 2.97
N GLY A 15 -2.19 -6.13 2.88
CA GLY A 15 -1.93 -5.29 1.69
C GLY A 15 -0.45 -5.16 1.33
N HIS A 16 0.27 -6.27 1.35
CA HIS A 16 1.68 -6.41 1.07
C HIS A 16 1.87 -6.40 -0.43
N THR A 17 2.09 -5.21 -1.00
CA THR A 17 2.57 -5.07 -2.37
C THR A 17 4.03 -5.54 -2.36
N PRO A 18 4.35 -6.75 -2.88
CA PRO A 18 5.72 -7.28 -2.82
C PRO A 18 6.72 -6.34 -3.50
N ASP A 19 6.24 -5.52 -4.44
CA ASP A 19 7.02 -4.48 -5.11
C ASP A 19 7.49 -3.36 -4.17
N PHE A 20 6.71 -2.99 -3.14
CA PHE A 20 7.10 -1.94 -2.19
C PHE A 20 8.23 -2.43 -1.28
N GLU A 21 8.03 -3.56 -0.61
CA GLU A 21 9.00 -4.06 0.36
C GLU A 21 10.31 -4.47 -0.32
N THR A 22 10.23 -5.09 -1.50
CA THR A 22 11.42 -5.41 -2.30
C THR A 22 12.16 -4.14 -2.72
N ALA A 23 11.45 -3.11 -3.20
CA ALA A 23 12.08 -1.86 -3.61
C ALA A 23 12.70 -1.10 -2.42
N LEU A 24 12.06 -1.15 -1.25
CA LEU A 24 12.55 -0.53 -0.03
C LEU A 24 13.82 -1.24 0.48
N ALA A 25 13.81 -2.56 0.54
CA ALA A 25 14.99 -3.34 0.95
C ALA A 25 16.19 -3.10 0.01
N GLU A 26 15.95 -3.06 -1.30
CA GLU A 26 17.00 -2.75 -2.27
C GLU A 26 17.53 -1.32 -2.10
N LEU A 27 16.66 -0.36 -1.79
CA LEU A 27 17.05 1.03 -1.54
C LEU A 27 17.93 1.14 -0.29
N GLU A 28 17.57 0.45 0.80
CA GLU A 28 18.36 0.42 2.03
C GLU A 28 19.76 -0.17 1.80
N GLU A 29 19.85 -1.28 1.07
CA GLU A 29 21.14 -1.90 0.74
C GLU A 29 21.99 -1.00 -0.16
N LEU A 30 21.34 -0.29 -1.09
CA LEU A 30 22.00 0.66 -1.98
C LEU A 30 22.54 1.87 -1.21
N VAL A 31 21.75 2.46 -0.30
CA VAL A 31 22.20 3.55 0.57
C VAL A 31 23.35 3.09 1.47
N ALA A 32 23.23 1.91 2.09
CA ALA A 32 24.30 1.34 2.91
C ALA A 32 25.59 1.11 2.12
N ARG A 33 25.51 0.81 0.81
CA ARG A 33 26.67 0.76 -0.09
C ARG A 33 27.27 2.14 -0.34
N MET A 34 26.43 3.14 -0.61
CA MET A 34 26.88 4.52 -0.84
C MET A 34 27.58 5.13 0.38
N GLU A 35 27.11 4.82 1.59
CA GLU A 35 27.68 5.33 2.84
C GLU A 35 29.04 4.71 3.19
N ARG A 36 29.34 3.50 2.71
CA ARG A 36 30.65 2.85 2.94
C ARG A 36 31.79 3.52 2.17
N GLY A 37 31.49 4.27 1.11
CA GLY A 37 32.46 5.12 0.41
C GLY A 37 33.48 4.37 -0.46
N ASP A 38 33.22 3.10 -0.75
CA ASP A 38 34.04 2.17 -1.54
C ASP A 38 33.63 2.09 -3.01
N LEU A 39 32.65 2.90 -3.44
CA LEU A 39 32.18 2.99 -4.83
C LEU A 39 33.05 3.92 -5.67
N SER A 40 33.27 3.54 -6.92
CA SER A 40 33.81 4.47 -7.92
C SER A 40 32.80 5.58 -8.22
N LEU A 41 33.23 6.66 -8.89
CA LEU A 41 32.33 7.73 -9.33
C LEU A 41 31.22 7.21 -10.24
N GLU A 42 31.57 6.31 -11.16
CA GLU A 42 30.63 5.74 -12.14
C GLU A 42 29.62 4.83 -11.44
N ASP A 43 30.08 4.00 -10.50
CA ASP A 43 29.20 3.17 -9.67
C ASP A 43 28.31 4.01 -8.75
N SER A 44 28.82 5.13 -8.23
CA SER A 44 28.06 6.06 -7.39
C SER A 44 26.93 6.73 -8.17
N LEU A 45 27.18 7.09 -9.44
CA LEU A 45 26.15 7.64 -10.33
C LEU A 45 25.10 6.59 -10.66
N SER A 46 25.52 5.36 -10.98
CA SER A 46 24.59 4.25 -11.24
C SER A 46 23.74 3.91 -10.01
N ALA A 47 24.36 3.88 -8.83
CA ALA A 47 23.65 3.67 -7.57
C ALA A 47 22.62 4.79 -7.32
N PHE A 48 23.00 6.05 -7.54
CA PHE A 48 22.08 7.17 -7.40
C PHE A 48 20.87 7.07 -8.35
N GLU A 49 21.10 6.79 -9.64
CA GLU A 49 20.01 6.61 -10.61
C GLU A 49 19.07 5.48 -10.20
N ARG A 50 19.62 4.35 -9.76
CA ARG A 50 18.84 3.22 -9.26
C ARG A 50 18.04 3.61 -8.01
N GLY A 51 18.64 4.31 -7.06
CA GLY A 51 17.98 4.79 -5.84
C GLY A 51 16.81 5.73 -6.14
N VAL A 52 16.95 6.64 -7.12
CA VAL A 52 15.85 7.50 -7.59
C VAL A 52 14.72 6.66 -8.20
N GLY A 53 15.05 5.62 -8.97
CA GLY A 53 14.08 4.67 -9.51
C GLY A 53 13.30 3.95 -8.42
N LEU A 54 14.00 3.38 -7.43
CA LEU A 54 13.39 2.67 -6.30
C LEU A 54 12.48 3.58 -5.47
N THR A 55 12.92 4.81 -5.19
CA THR A 55 12.09 5.81 -4.48
C THR A 55 10.76 6.08 -5.19
N ARG A 56 10.77 6.16 -6.53
CA ARG A 56 9.54 6.35 -7.33
C ARG A 56 8.61 5.14 -7.25
N VAL A 57 9.16 3.92 -7.25
CA VAL A 57 8.37 2.69 -7.06
C VAL A 57 7.69 2.71 -5.70
N CYS A 58 8.43 3.04 -4.64
CA CYS A 58 7.88 3.14 -3.29
C CYS A 58 6.75 4.16 -3.20
N GLN A 59 6.96 5.36 -3.76
CA GLN A 59 5.94 6.42 -3.79
C GLN A 59 4.68 5.96 -4.53
N LYS A 60 4.83 5.32 -5.70
CA LYS A 60 3.69 4.81 -6.48
C LYS A 60 2.88 3.79 -5.69
N ALA A 61 3.55 2.85 -5.03
CA ALA A 61 2.87 1.84 -4.23
C ALA A 61 2.12 2.46 -3.03
N LEU A 62 2.69 3.48 -2.38
CA LEU A 62 2.02 4.21 -1.31
C LEU A 62 0.79 4.97 -1.81
N THR A 63 0.88 5.64 -2.96
CA THR A 63 -0.26 6.34 -3.56
C THR A 63 -1.39 5.37 -3.94
N GLU A 64 -1.05 4.20 -4.49
CA GLU A 64 -2.05 3.18 -4.81
C GLU A 64 -2.73 2.62 -3.56
N ALA A 65 -1.97 2.43 -2.48
CA ALA A 65 -2.52 2.00 -1.19
C ALA A 65 -3.45 3.07 -0.59
N GLU A 66 -3.04 4.34 -0.62
CA GLU A 66 -3.86 5.47 -0.16
C GLU A 66 -5.17 5.57 -0.95
N GLN A 67 -5.11 5.50 -2.27
CA GLN A 67 -6.30 5.51 -3.13
C GLN A 67 -7.25 4.34 -2.81
N LYS A 68 -6.70 3.15 -2.57
CA LYS A 68 -7.51 1.98 -2.19
C LYS A 68 -8.21 2.18 -0.85
N VAL A 69 -7.53 2.79 0.12
CA VAL A 69 -8.12 3.13 1.43
C VAL A 69 -9.22 4.17 1.27
N GLU A 70 -9.00 5.23 0.49
CA GLU A 70 -10.01 6.25 0.23
C GLU A 70 -11.28 5.67 -0.41
N VAL A 71 -11.14 4.77 -1.40
CA VAL A 71 -12.29 4.10 -2.02
C VAL A 71 -13.06 3.26 -1.00
N LEU A 72 -12.37 2.49 -0.16
CA LEU A 72 -13.02 1.66 0.87
C LEU A 72 -13.75 2.49 1.94
N LEU A 73 -13.20 3.64 2.30
CA LEU A 73 -13.83 4.56 3.24
C LEU A 73 -15.01 5.31 2.60
N GLY A 74 -14.87 5.79 1.36
CA GLY A 74 -15.93 6.51 0.64
C GLY A 74 -17.12 5.63 0.26
N ASP A 75 -16.91 4.34 0.00
CA ASP A 75 -17.99 3.35 -0.20
C ASP A 75 -18.77 3.09 1.11
N SER A 76 -18.15 3.34 2.27
CA SER A 76 -18.81 3.17 3.58
C SER A 76 -19.76 4.33 3.95
N ASP A 77 -19.68 5.48 3.28
CA ASP A 77 -20.53 6.65 3.53
C ASP A 77 -21.81 6.67 2.67
N ASP A 78 -21.91 5.86 1.61
CA ASP A 78 -23.05 5.86 0.66
C ASP A 78 -24.22 4.92 1.08
N ASP A 79 -24.06 4.09 2.12
CA ASP A 79 -25.11 3.17 2.60
C ASP A 79 -26.04 3.79 3.68
N SER A 80 -25.89 5.07 4.04
CA SER A 80 -26.63 5.72 5.14
C SER A 80 -27.43 6.98 4.76
N ALA A 81 -27.67 7.27 3.48
CA ALA A 81 -28.47 8.44 3.07
C ALA A 81 -29.81 8.10 2.40
N GLY A 82 -30.28 6.85 2.56
CA GLY A 82 -31.59 6.38 2.10
C GLY A 82 -32.69 6.38 3.16
N LEU A 83 -32.63 7.22 4.19
CA LEU A 83 -33.79 7.43 5.07
C LEU A 83 -34.71 8.45 4.41
N ALA A 84 -35.62 7.95 3.57
CA ALA A 84 -36.70 8.76 3.02
C ALA A 84 -37.41 9.53 4.16
N PRO A 85 -37.74 10.82 3.99
CA PRO A 85 -38.60 11.52 4.93
C PRO A 85 -39.87 10.70 5.11
N PHE A 86 -40.22 10.40 6.36
CA PHE A 86 -41.48 9.75 6.68
C PHE A 86 -42.60 10.70 6.23
N ASP A 87 -43.31 10.32 5.17
CA ASP A 87 -44.51 11.02 4.70
C ASP A 87 -45.62 10.72 5.72
N GLU A 88 -45.81 11.60 6.69
CA GLU A 88 -47.00 11.61 7.54
C GLU A 88 -48.20 12.10 6.71
N GLY A 89 -48.74 11.19 5.91
CA GLY A 89 -50.03 11.35 5.27
C GLY A 89 -51.15 11.45 6.31
N GLU A 90 -51.77 12.62 6.35
CA GLU A 90 -53.21 12.87 6.51
C GLU A 90 -53.94 12.14 7.66
N GLY A 91 -54.13 12.85 8.77
CA GLY A 91 -55.12 12.54 9.80
C GLY A 91 -56.23 13.59 9.81
N ASP A 92 -57.29 13.32 9.07
CA ASP A 92 -58.61 13.96 9.11
C ASP A 92 -59.10 14.14 10.56
N GLY A 93 -59.56 15.34 10.94
CA GLY A 93 -60.10 15.56 12.28
C GLY A 93 -60.47 17.00 12.66
N ASP A 94 -61.44 17.60 11.95
CA ASP A 94 -62.57 18.35 12.55
C ASP A 94 -63.74 18.43 11.56
#